data_AF-A0A2V9SHY3-F1
#
_entry.id   AF-A0A2V9SHY3-F1
#
_cell.length_a   1.000
_cell.length_b   1.000
_cell.length_c   1.000
_cell.angle_alpha   90.00
_cell.angle_beta   90.00
_cell.angle_gamma   90.00
#
_symmetry.space_group_name_H-M   'P 1'
#
loop_
_entity.id
_entity.type
_entity.pdbx_description
1 polymer ?
#
loop_
_entity_poly.entity_id
_entity_poly.type
_entity_poly.pdbx_seq_one_letter_code
_entity_poly.pdbx_strand_id
1 'polypeptide(L)'
;MARLHEYQGKAILAANGFKIPRGRAASTADDAVSAAKELAADEKSGEVVIKIQAWTTGRAGIGGVAFAKKPDDVRTHATRMLAMKVGEFPVEAVLVEEKVDIDREFFLSFAIDDAARAPMIIFAGGGGSGIEERAASTRRIPCDVNRGPLDSAVDEAVSSCGLSQAHAKQLAESIRRLFTAARSVEARSLEINPLVLAKSGEFVAADCRITIDDYAVARHPELGIEIAREFDHPPTPLERVAYAVEQNDHRGTFYFAQLARAAAKDSKGLVGFHGAGGGGSMMSMDAIVNAGFTIANFTDTSGNPSASKVYRAARIILAQPDLVGYFGSGSGVASQEQYWSAYGLAKAFWELDLDIPAVIRLGGNTEDRAVDILHRISKLLRAPIEGYRKTDSPAMIAARFAGLVAGADGTKWKPRAPRVPKFVKDPSAAMLPVKSGRVWIDTAKWQQIRRAIETHSGGLIVDRPAMAGPAMSLPSEEFANKDSELLACDVECRLAGVEGFYLELDVPGLEELLGGAR
;
A
#
# COMPACT_ATOMS: atom_id res chain seq x y z
N MET A 1 2.78 -6.59 4.54
CA MET A 1 4.11 -6.78 5.12
C MET A 1 5.16 -6.11 4.27
N ALA A 2 5.88 -5.19 4.88
CA ALA A 2 7.07 -4.51 4.45
C ALA A 2 8.23 -5.51 4.49
N ARG A 3 8.60 -6.03 3.33
CA ARG A 3 9.59 -7.13 3.21
C ARG A 3 10.95 -6.56 2.81
N LEU A 4 12.00 -7.15 3.38
CA LEU A 4 13.38 -6.87 3.01
C LEU A 4 13.94 -7.99 2.14
N HIS A 5 14.84 -7.66 1.22
CA HIS A 5 15.66 -8.67 0.54
C HIS A 5 16.68 -9.28 1.52
N GLU A 6 17.20 -10.48 1.20
CA GLU A 6 18.15 -11.21 2.07
C GLU A 6 19.39 -10.36 2.39
N TYR A 7 19.94 -9.64 1.42
CA TYR A 7 21.13 -8.80 1.65
C TYR A 7 20.87 -7.66 2.65
N GLN A 8 19.66 -7.07 2.64
CA GLN A 8 19.26 -6.04 3.61
C GLN A 8 19.06 -6.66 4.99
N GLY A 9 18.40 -7.82 5.05
CA GLY A 9 18.23 -8.58 6.29
C GLY A 9 19.57 -8.98 6.92
N LYS A 10 20.53 -9.40 6.11
CA LYS A 10 21.90 -9.73 6.57
C LYS A 10 22.65 -8.52 7.11
N ALA A 11 22.47 -7.34 6.53
CA ALA A 11 23.05 -6.11 7.08
C ALA A 11 22.52 -5.83 8.50
N ILE A 12 21.22 -6.04 8.74
CA ILE A 12 20.60 -5.92 10.08
C ILE A 12 21.17 -6.96 11.05
N LEU A 13 21.34 -8.22 10.60
CA LEU A 13 21.96 -9.26 11.41
C LEU A 13 23.41 -8.90 11.78
N ALA A 14 24.21 -8.44 10.81
CA ALA A 14 25.59 -8.03 11.03
C ALA A 14 25.70 -6.85 12.02
N ALA A 15 24.83 -5.85 11.89
CA ALA A 15 24.74 -4.73 12.85
C ALA A 15 24.38 -5.19 14.28
N ASN A 16 23.70 -6.33 14.41
CA ASN A 16 23.36 -6.97 15.68
C ASN A 16 24.36 -8.08 16.10
N GLY A 17 25.55 -8.10 15.48
CA GLY A 17 26.67 -8.93 15.88
C GLY A 17 26.67 -10.35 15.31
N PHE A 18 25.76 -10.72 14.41
CA PHE A 18 25.88 -11.99 13.69
C PHE A 18 27.02 -11.93 12.68
N LYS A 19 27.74 -13.04 12.53
CA LYS A 19 28.59 -13.23 11.35
C LYS A 19 27.70 -13.60 10.17
N ILE A 20 27.94 -12.98 9.03
CA ILE A 20 27.30 -13.30 7.75
C ILE A 20 28.38 -13.64 6.73
N PRO A 21 28.08 -14.41 5.67
CA PRO A 21 29.01 -14.58 4.57
C PRO A 21 29.34 -13.22 3.96
N ARG A 22 30.61 -13.00 3.62
CA ARG A 22 30.99 -11.83 2.83
C ARG A 22 30.32 -11.89 1.47
N GLY A 23 29.80 -10.77 1.00
CA GLY A 23 29.17 -10.67 -0.30
C GLY A 23 28.44 -9.36 -0.49
N ARG A 24 27.90 -9.18 -1.69
CA ARG A 24 27.09 -8.00 -2.03
C ARG A 24 26.03 -8.31 -3.07
N ALA A 25 24.99 -7.50 -3.08
CA ALA A 25 23.98 -7.51 -4.13
C ALA A 25 24.55 -6.96 -5.45
N ALA A 26 24.06 -7.49 -6.55
CA ALA A 26 24.42 -7.14 -7.92
C ALA A 26 23.17 -7.10 -8.79
N SER A 27 22.95 -5.97 -9.47
CA SER A 27 21.81 -5.76 -10.37
C SER A 27 22.12 -6.10 -11.82
N THR A 28 23.39 -6.36 -12.14
CA THR A 28 23.83 -6.79 -13.46
C THR A 28 24.77 -7.99 -13.37
N ALA A 29 24.93 -8.72 -14.47
CA ALA A 29 25.88 -9.83 -14.54
C ALA A 29 27.34 -9.35 -14.38
N ASP A 30 27.66 -8.13 -14.84
CA ASP A 30 28.99 -7.54 -14.65
C ASP A 30 29.25 -7.21 -13.18
N ASP A 31 28.27 -6.65 -12.48
CA ASP A 31 28.36 -6.39 -11.04
C ASP A 31 28.57 -7.69 -10.25
N ALA A 32 27.89 -8.76 -10.65
CA ALA A 32 28.01 -10.07 -10.02
C ALA A 32 29.42 -10.66 -10.21
N VAL A 33 29.98 -10.53 -11.41
CA VAL A 33 31.37 -10.93 -11.71
C VAL A 33 32.37 -10.11 -10.89
N SER A 34 32.14 -8.80 -10.75
CA SER A 34 33.00 -7.92 -9.94
C SER A 34 32.97 -8.35 -8.47
N ALA A 35 31.78 -8.59 -7.91
CA ALA A 35 31.61 -9.08 -6.55
C ALA A 35 32.34 -10.41 -6.32
N ALA A 36 32.25 -11.35 -7.26
CA ALA A 36 32.94 -12.63 -7.16
C ALA A 36 34.48 -12.47 -7.20
N LYS A 37 35.01 -11.54 -7.99
CA LYS A 37 36.45 -11.26 -8.06
C LYS A 37 36.97 -10.64 -6.77
N GLU A 38 36.22 -9.72 -6.17
CA GLU A 38 36.53 -9.11 -4.88
C GLU A 38 36.65 -10.19 -3.79
N LEU A 39 35.68 -11.11 -3.73
CA LEU A 39 35.70 -12.23 -2.77
C LEU A 39 36.88 -13.19 -3.01
N ALA A 40 37.20 -13.48 -4.28
CA ALA A 40 38.30 -14.39 -4.62
C ALA A 40 39.69 -13.81 -4.36
N ALA A 41 39.85 -12.49 -4.25
CA ALA A 41 41.13 -11.86 -3.93
C ALA A 41 41.58 -12.14 -2.48
N ASP A 42 40.63 -12.38 -1.58
CA ASP A 42 40.87 -12.56 -0.14
C ASP A 42 40.84 -14.04 0.32
N GLU A 43 40.45 -14.97 -0.56
CA GLU A 43 40.17 -16.38 -0.23
C GLU A 43 41.09 -17.36 -0.96
N LYS A 44 41.43 -18.47 -0.29
CA LYS A 44 42.06 -19.64 -0.95
C LYS A 44 41.03 -20.47 -1.75
N SER A 45 39.74 -20.28 -1.51
CA SER A 45 38.63 -20.96 -2.17
C SER A 45 37.83 -19.94 -3.00
N GLY A 46 38.08 -19.87 -4.31
CA GLY A 46 37.35 -18.99 -5.23
C GLY A 46 35.91 -19.42 -5.55
N GLU A 47 35.26 -20.22 -4.69
CA GLU A 47 33.89 -20.69 -4.88
C GLU A 47 32.89 -19.74 -4.22
N VAL A 48 31.95 -19.21 -5.02
CA VAL A 48 30.90 -18.30 -4.57
C VAL A 48 29.52 -18.92 -4.74
N VAL A 49 28.56 -18.41 -3.98
CA VAL A 49 27.13 -18.71 -4.09
C VAL A 49 26.42 -17.50 -4.67
N ILE A 50 25.55 -17.72 -5.65
CA ILE A 50 24.75 -16.69 -6.30
C ILE A 50 23.28 -17.01 -6.00
N LYS A 51 22.58 -16.06 -5.36
CA LYS A 51 21.19 -16.24 -4.90
C LYS A 51 20.30 -15.11 -5.40
N ILE A 52 19.15 -15.45 -6.00
CA ILE A 52 18.15 -14.45 -6.36
C ILE A 52 17.63 -13.71 -5.11
N GLN A 53 17.46 -12.40 -5.23
CA GLN A 53 16.81 -11.59 -4.21
C GLN A 53 15.30 -11.59 -4.47
N ALA A 54 14.59 -12.49 -3.80
CA ALA A 54 13.15 -12.66 -3.93
C ALA A 54 12.52 -12.96 -2.56
N TRP A 55 11.29 -12.50 -2.34
CA TRP A 55 10.56 -12.68 -1.08
C TRP A 55 9.83 -14.03 -0.98
N THR A 56 10.46 -15.10 -1.48
CA THR A 56 9.93 -16.48 -1.43
C THR A 56 10.94 -17.43 -0.82
N THR A 57 10.44 -18.49 -0.19
CA THR A 57 11.25 -19.66 0.20
C THR A 57 11.44 -20.61 -0.99
N GLY A 58 12.25 -21.66 -0.82
CA GLY A 58 12.43 -22.70 -1.85
C GLY A 58 13.20 -22.25 -3.09
N ARG A 59 13.95 -21.15 -3.01
CA ARG A 59 14.69 -20.55 -4.15
C ARG A 59 15.58 -21.55 -4.89
N ALA A 60 16.21 -22.48 -4.17
CA ALA A 60 17.04 -23.53 -4.79
C ALA A 60 16.23 -24.42 -5.75
N GLY A 61 15.00 -24.81 -5.39
CA GLY A 61 14.14 -25.68 -6.19
C GLY A 61 13.68 -25.06 -7.52
N ILE A 62 13.66 -23.73 -7.60
CA ILE A 62 13.36 -22.98 -8.84
C ILE A 62 14.63 -22.54 -9.58
N GLY A 63 15.80 -23.04 -9.19
CA GLY A 63 17.08 -22.66 -9.79
C GLY A 63 17.53 -21.24 -9.44
N GLY A 64 17.05 -20.68 -8.34
CA GLY A 64 17.41 -19.36 -7.82
C GLY A 64 18.64 -19.33 -6.91
N VAL A 65 19.32 -20.46 -6.73
CA VAL A 65 20.60 -20.59 -6.01
C VAL A 65 21.57 -21.40 -6.86
N ALA A 66 22.81 -20.92 -7.04
CA ALA A 66 23.84 -21.61 -7.81
C ALA A 66 25.23 -21.40 -7.20
N PHE A 67 26.12 -22.35 -7.42
CA PHE A 67 27.52 -22.28 -6.99
C PHE A 67 28.40 -22.07 -8.23
N ALA A 68 29.42 -21.23 -8.11
CA ALA A 68 30.33 -20.90 -9.20
C ALA A 68 31.76 -20.79 -8.70
N LYS A 69 32.73 -21.25 -9.51
CA LYS A 69 34.16 -21.12 -9.21
C LYS A 69 34.89 -20.17 -10.15
N LYS A 70 34.32 -19.94 -11.34
CA LYS A 70 34.91 -19.10 -12.38
C LYS A 70 34.04 -17.89 -12.66
N PRO A 71 34.63 -16.73 -13.00
CA PRO A 71 33.89 -15.55 -13.42
C PRO A 71 32.86 -15.81 -14.53
N ASP A 72 33.15 -16.68 -15.49
CA ASP A 72 32.23 -17.00 -16.60
C ASP A 72 30.99 -17.77 -16.13
N ASP A 73 31.15 -18.65 -15.12
CA ASP A 73 30.02 -19.36 -14.50
C ASP A 73 29.14 -18.37 -13.73
N VAL A 74 29.76 -17.42 -13.00
CA VAL A 74 29.05 -16.35 -12.29
C VAL A 74 28.21 -15.53 -13.25
N ARG A 75 28.80 -15.08 -14.37
CA ARG A 75 28.09 -14.34 -15.41
C ARG A 75 26.89 -15.12 -15.93
N THR A 76 27.11 -16.37 -16.30
CA THR A 76 26.07 -17.25 -16.87
C THR A 76 24.88 -17.41 -15.90
N HIS A 77 25.16 -17.68 -14.63
CA HIS A 77 24.13 -17.82 -13.62
C HIS A 77 23.42 -16.50 -13.33
N ALA A 78 24.14 -15.39 -13.16
CA ALA A 78 23.56 -14.07 -12.89
C ALA A 78 22.67 -13.60 -14.05
N THR A 79 23.11 -13.73 -15.31
CA THR A 79 22.29 -13.39 -16.49
C THR A 79 20.99 -14.17 -16.51
N ARG A 80 21.05 -15.50 -16.31
CA ARG A 80 19.84 -16.33 -16.26
C ARG A 80 18.92 -15.91 -15.11
N MET A 81 19.49 -15.70 -13.91
CA MET A 81 18.74 -15.39 -12.70
C MET A 81 18.06 -14.01 -12.73
N LEU A 82 18.73 -12.99 -13.27
CA LEU A 82 18.17 -11.64 -13.44
C LEU A 82 17.07 -11.60 -14.51
N ALA A 83 17.00 -12.59 -15.40
CA ALA A 83 15.90 -12.77 -16.34
C ALA A 83 14.71 -13.56 -15.75
N MET A 84 14.82 -14.06 -14.50
CA MET A 84 13.75 -14.81 -13.85
C MET A 84 12.64 -13.87 -13.33
N LYS A 85 11.46 -14.47 -13.16
CA LYS A 85 10.30 -13.88 -12.47
C LYS A 85 9.83 -14.87 -11.42
N VAL A 86 9.55 -14.39 -10.21
CA VAL A 86 9.03 -15.17 -9.08
C VAL A 86 7.62 -14.68 -8.77
N GLY A 87 6.61 -15.46 -9.15
CA GLY A 87 5.22 -14.96 -9.16
C GLY A 87 5.10 -13.78 -10.11
N GLU A 88 4.57 -12.65 -9.63
CA GLU A 88 4.50 -11.41 -10.40
C GLU A 88 5.75 -10.50 -10.25
N PHE A 89 6.73 -10.90 -9.45
CA PHE A 89 7.92 -10.08 -9.15
C PHE A 89 9.11 -10.42 -10.05
N PRO A 90 9.68 -9.45 -10.79
CA PRO A 90 10.96 -9.64 -11.48
C PRO A 90 12.11 -9.77 -10.47
N VAL A 91 13.15 -10.52 -10.83
CA VAL A 91 14.39 -10.56 -10.05
C VAL A 91 15.27 -9.37 -10.43
N GLU A 92 15.30 -8.34 -9.59
CA GLU A 92 16.06 -7.10 -9.85
C GLU A 92 17.52 -7.16 -9.37
N ALA A 93 17.85 -8.14 -8.52
CA ALA A 93 19.20 -8.35 -8.01
C ALA A 93 19.48 -9.81 -7.67
N VAL A 94 20.77 -10.17 -7.74
CA VAL A 94 21.33 -11.39 -7.16
C VAL A 94 22.31 -11.03 -6.05
N LEU A 95 22.38 -11.85 -5.01
CA LEU A 95 23.38 -11.76 -3.95
C LEU A 95 24.50 -12.74 -4.26
N VAL A 96 25.72 -12.22 -4.39
CA VAL A 96 26.94 -13.01 -4.60
C VAL A 96 27.70 -13.03 -3.28
N GLU A 97 27.89 -14.23 -2.74
CA GLU A 97 28.51 -14.46 -1.42
C GLU A 97 29.58 -15.53 -1.47
N GLU A 98 30.49 -15.51 -0.51
CA GLU A 98 31.42 -16.61 -0.28
C GLU A 98 30.66 -17.89 0.13
N LYS A 99 31.20 -19.04 -0.26
CA LYS A 99 30.67 -20.33 0.17
C LYS A 99 31.13 -20.65 1.59
N VAL A 100 30.18 -20.88 2.49
CA VAL A 100 30.46 -21.30 3.87
C VAL A 100 30.74 -22.81 3.93
N ASP A 101 31.82 -23.21 4.58
CA ASP A 101 32.13 -24.60 4.88
C ASP A 101 31.32 -25.10 6.09
N ILE A 102 30.20 -25.76 5.79
CA ILE A 102 29.20 -26.20 6.77
C ILE A 102 29.70 -27.44 7.55
N ASP A 103 29.61 -27.38 8.89
CA ASP A 103 29.71 -28.54 9.79
C ASP A 103 28.30 -28.98 10.24
N ARG A 104 27.50 -28.04 10.77
CA ARG A 104 26.12 -28.28 11.20
C ARG A 104 25.20 -27.12 10.87
N GLU A 105 23.92 -27.42 10.66
CA GLU A 105 22.89 -26.43 10.34
C GLU A 105 21.81 -26.38 11.42
N PHE A 106 21.43 -25.16 11.80
CA PHE A 106 20.38 -24.87 12.79
C PHE A 106 19.29 -24.00 12.16
N PHE A 107 18.07 -24.13 12.66
CA PHE A 107 16.98 -23.23 12.33
C PHE A 107 16.74 -22.28 13.49
N LEU A 108 16.65 -20.99 13.21
CA LEU A 108 16.41 -19.97 14.22
C LEU A 108 15.46 -18.91 13.67
N SER A 109 14.28 -18.77 14.25
CA SER A 109 13.25 -17.84 13.80
C SER A 109 12.62 -17.09 14.97
N PHE A 110 12.27 -15.83 14.76
CA PHE A 110 11.47 -14.98 15.62
C PHE A 110 10.16 -14.68 14.90
N ALA A 111 9.04 -14.77 15.62
CA ALA A 111 7.74 -14.32 15.13
C ALA A 111 6.87 -13.82 16.29
N ILE A 112 5.87 -13.00 15.95
CA ILE A 112 4.76 -12.70 16.87
C ILE A 112 3.78 -13.87 16.82
N ASP A 113 3.56 -14.52 17.96
CA ASP A 113 2.56 -15.59 18.10
C ASP A 113 1.22 -14.96 18.52
N ASP A 114 0.26 -14.93 17.59
CA ASP A 114 -1.06 -14.32 17.81
C ASP A 114 -1.87 -15.06 18.90
N ALA A 115 -1.70 -16.38 19.04
CA ALA A 115 -2.41 -17.17 20.05
C ALA A 115 -1.85 -16.91 21.46
N ALA A 116 -0.51 -16.86 21.58
CA ALA A 116 0.16 -16.50 22.83
C ALA A 116 0.09 -14.99 23.12
N ARG A 117 -0.19 -14.17 22.11
CA ARG A 117 -0.15 -12.69 22.14
C ARG A 117 1.22 -12.18 22.62
N ALA A 118 2.29 -12.84 22.17
CA ALA A 118 3.64 -12.57 22.62
C ALA A 118 4.68 -12.88 21.53
N PRO A 119 5.84 -12.22 21.54
CA PRO A 119 6.96 -12.63 20.71
C PRO A 119 7.45 -14.03 21.10
N MET A 120 7.90 -14.78 20.11
CA MET A 120 8.35 -16.15 20.29
C MET A 120 9.53 -16.45 19.38
N ILE A 121 10.50 -17.19 19.92
CA ILE A 121 11.57 -17.80 19.14
C ILE A 121 11.21 -19.26 18.84
N ILE A 122 11.38 -19.66 17.59
CA ILE A 122 11.27 -21.04 17.12
C ILE A 122 12.67 -21.51 16.76
N PHE A 123 13.11 -22.59 17.39
CA PHE A 123 14.47 -23.12 17.26
C PHE A 123 14.47 -24.60 16.91
N ALA A 124 15.36 -25.04 16.03
CA ALA A 124 15.62 -26.47 15.81
C ALA A 124 17.11 -26.77 15.60
N GLY A 125 17.54 -27.92 16.13
CA GLY A 125 18.91 -28.42 16.01
C GLY A 125 19.30 -28.95 14.62
N GLY A 126 18.34 -29.02 13.69
CA GLY A 126 18.53 -29.43 12.30
C GLY A 126 17.82 -28.47 11.35
N GLY A 127 18.57 -27.50 10.81
CA GLY A 127 18.09 -26.48 9.87
C GLY A 127 18.13 -26.92 8.40
N GLY A 128 18.10 -25.94 7.51
CA GLY A 128 18.17 -26.12 6.07
C GLY A 128 16.82 -26.46 5.43
N SER A 129 16.87 -27.13 4.27
CA SER A 129 15.67 -27.53 3.52
C SER A 129 14.83 -28.56 4.28
N GLY A 130 13.50 -28.46 4.15
CA GLY A 130 12.54 -29.42 4.71
C GLY A 130 12.28 -29.24 6.20
N ILE A 131 12.55 -28.05 6.76
CA ILE A 131 12.21 -27.75 8.15
C ILE A 131 10.69 -27.75 8.38
N GLU A 132 9.91 -27.40 7.35
CA GLU A 132 8.46 -27.38 7.36
C GLU A 132 7.87 -28.77 7.63
N GLU A 133 8.46 -29.82 7.07
CA GLU A 133 8.07 -31.22 7.31
C GLU A 133 8.45 -31.71 8.71
N ARG A 134 9.39 -31.00 9.36
CA ARG A 134 9.91 -31.33 10.70
C ARG A 134 9.43 -30.35 11.77
N ALA A 135 8.31 -29.64 11.55
CA ALA A 135 7.79 -28.65 12.49
C ALA A 135 7.62 -29.18 13.93
N ALA A 136 7.23 -30.46 14.09
CA ALA A 136 7.10 -31.11 15.40
C ALA A 136 8.42 -31.25 16.18
N SER A 137 9.57 -31.15 15.50
CA SER A 137 10.90 -31.19 16.12
C SER A 137 11.42 -29.81 16.57
N THR A 138 10.64 -28.75 16.34
CA THR A 138 10.98 -27.39 16.75
C THR A 138 10.67 -27.15 18.23
N ARG A 139 11.51 -26.35 18.89
CA ARG A 139 11.25 -25.81 20.23
C ARG A 139 10.70 -24.39 20.09
N ARG A 140 9.69 -24.10 20.91
CA ARG A 140 9.09 -22.77 21.05
C ARG A 140 9.59 -22.15 22.35
N ILE A 141 10.27 -21.02 22.26
CA ILE A 141 10.84 -20.29 23.39
C ILE A 141 10.06 -18.97 23.51
N PRO A 142 9.15 -18.83 24.49
CA PRO A 142 8.44 -17.58 24.71
C PRO A 142 9.40 -16.44 25.06
N CYS A 143 9.08 -15.23 24.61
CA CYS A 143 9.85 -14.03 24.93
C CYS A 143 8.99 -13.01 25.67
N ASP A 144 9.56 -12.38 26.70
CA ASP A 144 9.02 -11.15 27.24
C ASP A 144 9.24 -10.01 26.23
N VAL A 145 8.24 -9.17 26.03
CA VAL A 145 8.28 -8.08 25.03
C VAL A 145 9.46 -7.11 25.27
N ASN A 146 9.85 -6.91 26.52
CA ASN A 146 10.90 -5.96 26.88
C ASN A 146 12.27 -6.63 27.11
N ARG A 147 12.28 -7.87 27.59
CA ARG A 147 13.50 -8.56 28.06
C ARG A 147 13.97 -9.67 27.14
N GLY A 148 13.11 -10.18 26.26
CA GLY A 148 13.44 -11.32 25.38
C GLY A 148 13.23 -12.68 26.05
N PRO A 149 13.88 -13.75 25.53
CA PRO A 149 13.73 -15.10 26.08
C PRO A 149 14.37 -15.24 27.45
N LEU A 150 13.83 -16.12 28.29
CA LEU A 150 14.46 -16.49 29.57
C LEU A 150 15.72 -17.33 29.32
N ASP A 151 16.79 -17.03 30.07
CA ASP A 151 18.07 -17.74 29.94
C ASP A 151 17.94 -19.25 30.11
N SER A 152 17.16 -19.69 31.10
CA SER A 152 16.92 -21.11 31.36
C SER A 152 16.30 -21.84 30.16
N ALA A 153 15.37 -21.19 29.45
CA ALA A 153 14.73 -21.78 28.28
C ALA A 153 15.68 -21.84 27.07
N VAL A 154 16.56 -20.84 26.91
CA VAL A 154 17.61 -20.85 25.89
C VAL A 154 18.63 -21.96 26.19
N ASP A 155 19.09 -22.06 27.42
CA ASP A 155 20.08 -23.04 27.85
C ASP A 155 19.55 -24.48 27.69
N GLU A 156 18.28 -24.72 28.03
CA GLU A 156 17.59 -26.00 27.79
C GLU A 156 17.56 -26.34 26.29
N ALA A 157 17.17 -25.38 25.45
CA ALA A 157 17.08 -25.57 24.01
C ALA A 157 18.45 -25.94 23.37
N VAL A 158 19.52 -25.34 23.88
CA VAL A 158 20.89 -25.57 23.40
C VAL A 158 21.48 -26.87 23.93
N SER A 159 21.23 -27.22 25.20
CA SER A 159 21.81 -28.41 25.85
C SER A 159 21.52 -29.72 25.11
N SER A 160 20.36 -29.78 24.46
CA SER A 160 19.89 -30.92 23.68
C SER A 160 20.47 -31.02 22.27
N CYS A 161 21.38 -30.11 21.88
CA CYS A 161 22.02 -30.11 20.57
C CYS A 161 23.33 -30.91 20.51
N GLY A 162 23.84 -31.42 21.64
CA GLY A 162 25.09 -32.19 21.68
C GLY A 162 26.31 -31.41 21.22
N LEU A 163 26.39 -30.12 21.59
CA LEU A 163 27.49 -29.23 21.25
C LEU A 163 28.56 -29.19 22.36
N SER A 164 29.79 -28.82 22.00
CA SER A 164 30.81 -28.46 23.00
C SER A 164 30.34 -27.25 23.83
N GLN A 165 30.88 -27.08 25.05
CA GLN A 165 30.48 -25.97 25.92
C GLN A 165 30.68 -24.59 25.25
N ALA A 166 31.75 -24.43 24.47
CA ALA A 166 32.02 -23.21 23.72
C ALA A 166 30.98 -22.95 22.63
N HIS A 167 30.66 -23.96 21.80
CA HIS A 167 29.65 -23.82 20.75
C HIS A 167 28.24 -23.65 21.32
N ALA A 168 27.92 -24.33 22.44
CA ALA A 168 26.66 -24.13 23.14
C ALA A 168 26.50 -22.68 23.60
N LYS A 169 27.55 -22.08 24.18
CA LYS A 169 27.52 -20.67 24.59
C LYS A 169 27.30 -19.73 23.40
N GLN A 170 27.98 -19.95 22.27
CA GLN A 170 27.79 -19.13 21.05
C GLN A 170 26.39 -19.28 20.46
N LEU A 171 25.83 -20.49 20.46
CA LEU A 171 24.47 -20.74 19.98
C LEU A 171 23.43 -20.05 20.88
N ALA A 172 23.58 -20.16 22.21
CA ALA A 172 22.73 -19.47 23.17
C ALA A 172 22.78 -17.94 22.99
N GLU A 173 23.96 -17.39 22.72
CA GLU A 173 24.12 -15.98 22.39
C GLU A 173 23.45 -15.61 21.07
N SER A 174 23.55 -16.45 20.04
CA SER A 174 22.87 -16.25 18.75
C SER A 174 21.34 -16.22 18.91
N ILE A 175 20.78 -17.11 19.74
CA ILE A 175 19.34 -17.13 20.06
C ILE A 175 18.91 -15.82 20.72
N ARG A 176 19.67 -15.30 21.70
CA ARG A 176 19.37 -14.02 22.34
C ARG A 176 19.48 -12.84 21.37
N ARG A 177 20.54 -12.81 20.56
CA ARG A 177 20.77 -11.75 19.56
C ARG A 177 19.66 -11.68 18.51
N LEU A 178 19.03 -12.81 18.18
CA LEU A 178 17.89 -12.83 17.26
C LEU A 178 16.75 -11.92 17.73
N PHE A 179 16.41 -11.98 19.02
CA PHE A 179 15.39 -11.13 19.61
C PHE A 179 15.79 -9.66 19.55
N THR A 180 17.05 -9.34 19.88
CA THR A 180 17.58 -7.97 19.80
C THR A 180 17.51 -7.43 18.37
N ALA A 181 17.90 -8.24 17.38
CA ALA A 181 17.85 -7.88 15.97
C ALA A 181 16.42 -7.67 15.46
N ALA A 182 15.48 -8.55 15.83
CA ALA A 182 14.08 -8.38 15.49
C ALA A 182 13.51 -7.08 16.10
N ARG A 183 13.82 -6.82 17.38
CA ARG A 183 13.36 -5.62 18.08
C ARG A 183 13.99 -4.33 17.56
N SER A 184 15.25 -4.35 17.09
CA SER A 184 15.94 -3.13 16.63
C SER A 184 15.30 -2.51 15.37
N VAL A 185 14.54 -3.30 14.61
CA VAL A 185 13.83 -2.87 13.40
C VAL A 185 12.33 -3.12 13.49
N GLU A 186 11.81 -3.40 14.69
CA GLU A 186 10.39 -3.71 14.93
C GLU A 186 9.84 -4.77 13.96
N ALA A 187 10.60 -5.85 13.78
CA ALA A 187 10.25 -6.95 12.90
C ALA A 187 9.00 -7.69 13.41
N ARG A 188 8.09 -7.99 12.49
CA ARG A 188 7.00 -8.95 12.72
C ARG A 188 7.48 -10.40 12.65
N SER A 189 8.49 -10.66 11.81
CA SER A 189 9.18 -11.94 11.76
C SER A 189 10.62 -11.77 11.27
N LEU A 190 11.52 -12.59 11.78
CA LEU A 190 12.94 -12.64 11.41
C LEU A 190 13.39 -14.10 11.47
N GLU A 191 13.76 -14.67 10.33
CA GLU A 191 14.17 -16.06 10.19
C GLU A 191 15.60 -16.17 9.65
N ILE A 192 16.41 -17.01 10.29
CA ILE A 192 17.74 -17.43 9.86
C ILE A 192 17.68 -18.93 9.57
N ASN A 193 17.67 -19.29 8.29
CA ASN A 193 17.61 -20.68 7.86
C ASN A 193 18.53 -20.98 6.66
N PRO A 194 19.74 -21.51 6.86
CA PRO A 194 20.30 -21.99 8.12
C PRO A 194 21.14 -20.95 8.87
N LEU A 195 21.17 -21.08 10.20
CA LEU A 195 22.29 -20.64 11.03
C LEU A 195 23.33 -21.78 11.03
N VAL A 196 24.49 -21.54 10.43
CA VAL A 196 25.52 -22.56 10.19
C VAL A 196 26.57 -22.53 11.30
N LEU A 197 26.90 -23.67 11.89
CA LEU A 197 28.19 -23.87 12.54
C LEU A 197 29.19 -24.24 11.44
N ALA A 198 30.14 -23.35 11.16
CA ALA A 198 31.16 -23.59 10.14
C ALA A 198 32.27 -24.49 10.69
N LYS A 199 33.03 -25.14 9.80
CA LYS A 199 34.20 -25.96 10.18
C LYS A 199 35.31 -25.16 10.87
N SER A 200 35.30 -23.83 10.76
CA SER A 200 36.15 -22.92 11.54
C SER A 200 35.78 -22.87 13.03
N GLY A 201 34.61 -23.39 13.42
CA GLY A 201 34.10 -23.38 14.80
C GLY A 201 33.23 -22.17 15.14
N GLU A 202 32.84 -21.38 14.14
CA GLU A 202 32.05 -20.16 14.33
C GLU A 202 30.64 -20.27 13.73
N PHE A 203 29.68 -19.58 14.35
CA PHE A 203 28.31 -19.49 13.83
C PHE A 203 28.18 -18.39 12.77
N VAL A 204 27.58 -18.72 11.63
CA VAL A 204 27.36 -17.83 10.48
C VAL A 204 25.90 -17.89 10.03
N ALA A 205 25.24 -16.75 9.91
CA ALA A 205 23.88 -16.65 9.38
C ALA A 205 23.91 -16.73 7.85
N ALA A 206 23.71 -17.92 7.29
CA ALA A 206 23.89 -18.18 5.86
C ALA A 206 22.70 -17.71 5.00
N ASP A 207 21.51 -17.56 5.59
CA ASP A 207 20.32 -16.98 4.97
C ASP A 207 19.58 -16.10 6.00
N CYS A 208 18.77 -15.16 5.51
CA CYS A 208 17.97 -14.27 6.33
C CYS A 208 16.69 -13.85 5.62
N ARG A 209 15.56 -13.95 6.31
CA ARG A 209 14.27 -13.41 5.88
C ARG A 209 13.69 -12.55 6.99
N ILE A 210 13.38 -11.28 6.68
CA ILE A 210 12.81 -10.35 7.64
C ILE A 210 11.54 -9.71 7.06
N THR A 211 10.49 -9.64 7.88
CA THR A 211 9.31 -8.82 7.62
C THR A 211 9.16 -7.80 8.73
N ILE A 212 9.06 -6.53 8.36
CA ILE A 212 8.89 -5.40 9.27
C ILE A 212 7.41 -5.22 9.58
N ASP A 213 7.08 -4.72 10.78
CA ASP A 213 5.73 -4.21 11.03
C ASP A 213 5.46 -2.99 10.12
N ASP A 214 4.42 -3.07 9.31
CA ASP A 214 4.04 -2.02 8.35
C ASP A 214 3.83 -0.66 9.06
N TYR A 215 3.40 -0.67 10.34
CA TYR A 215 3.24 0.54 11.16
C TYR A 215 4.55 1.10 11.73
N ALA A 216 5.64 0.34 11.67
CA ALA A 216 6.96 0.76 12.13
C ALA A 216 7.81 1.39 11.01
N VAL A 217 7.45 1.18 9.74
CA VAL A 217 8.24 1.66 8.59
C VAL A 217 8.54 3.16 8.66
N ALA A 218 7.59 3.99 9.09
CA ALA A 218 7.81 5.44 9.23
C ALA A 218 8.86 5.82 10.30
N ARG A 219 9.13 4.93 11.27
CA ARG A 219 10.20 5.10 12.27
C ARG A 219 11.56 4.56 11.79
N HIS A 220 11.58 3.84 10.67
CA HIS A 220 12.74 3.18 10.11
C HIS A 220 13.05 3.62 8.66
N PRO A 221 13.26 4.94 8.41
CA PRO A 221 13.55 5.44 7.07
C PRO A 221 14.83 4.84 6.46
N GLU A 222 15.78 4.41 7.29
CA GLU A 222 17.03 3.75 6.88
C GLU A 222 16.81 2.43 6.14
N LEU A 223 15.63 1.81 6.27
CA LEU A 223 15.31 0.55 5.60
C LEU A 223 14.93 0.75 4.12
N GLY A 224 14.70 1.98 3.68
CA GLY A 224 14.40 2.30 2.28
C GLY A 224 13.08 1.70 1.76
N ILE A 225 12.13 1.40 2.66
CA ILE A 225 10.84 0.82 2.29
C ILE A 225 9.90 1.94 1.85
N GLU A 226 9.68 2.03 0.54
CA GLU A 226 8.83 3.09 -0.04
C GLU A 226 7.35 2.89 0.27
N ILE A 227 6.85 1.65 0.20
CA ILE A 227 5.44 1.33 0.44
C ILE A 227 5.33 0.24 1.51
N ALA A 228 4.75 0.62 2.65
CA ALA A 228 4.46 -0.28 3.76
C ALA A 228 3.12 -1.01 3.56
N ARG A 229 2.96 -1.68 2.41
CA ARG A 229 1.78 -2.48 2.09
C ARG A 229 2.18 -3.78 1.41
N GLU A 230 1.42 -4.83 1.65
CA GLU A 230 1.58 -6.08 0.94
C GLU A 230 0.84 -6.04 -0.39
N PHE A 231 1.57 -6.38 -1.45
CA PHE A 231 1.00 -6.66 -2.76
C PHE A 231 1.50 -8.02 -3.24
N ASP A 232 0.74 -8.66 -4.11
CA ASP A 232 1.15 -9.87 -4.82
C ASP A 232 1.95 -9.57 -6.10
N HIS A 233 2.15 -8.28 -6.41
CA HIS A 233 2.93 -7.75 -7.53
C HIS A 233 3.73 -6.50 -7.11
N PRO A 234 4.74 -6.06 -7.90
CA PRO A 234 5.40 -4.77 -7.66
C PRO A 234 4.38 -3.62 -7.70
N PRO A 235 4.46 -2.64 -6.78
CA PRO A 235 3.48 -1.56 -6.73
C PRO A 235 3.37 -0.82 -8.07
N THR A 236 2.15 -0.78 -8.58
CA THR A 236 1.81 -0.08 -9.81
C THR A 236 1.98 1.44 -9.66
N PRO A 237 2.14 2.18 -10.76
CA PRO A 237 2.17 3.64 -10.69
C PRO A 237 0.93 4.24 -10.02
N LEU A 238 -0.25 3.65 -10.23
CA LEU A 238 -1.50 4.12 -9.63
C LEU A 238 -1.55 3.86 -8.11
N GLU A 239 -1.04 2.72 -7.64
CA GLU A 239 -0.91 2.44 -6.20
C GLU A 239 0.08 3.35 -5.50
N ARG A 240 1.17 3.75 -6.17
CA ARG A 240 2.13 4.74 -5.65
C ARG A 240 1.47 6.11 -5.46
N VAL A 241 0.70 6.56 -6.44
CA VAL A 241 -0.11 7.80 -6.32
C VAL A 241 -1.09 7.68 -5.16
N ALA A 242 -1.78 6.56 -5.03
CA ALA A 242 -2.74 6.35 -3.94
C ALA A 242 -2.07 6.32 -2.55
N TYR A 243 -0.92 5.67 -2.43
CA TYR A 243 -0.15 5.63 -1.18
C TYR A 243 0.34 7.03 -0.80
N ALA A 244 0.81 7.83 -1.77
CA ALA A 244 1.21 9.20 -1.52
C ALA A 244 0.05 10.08 -1.02
N VAL A 245 -1.17 9.88 -1.51
CA VAL A 245 -2.36 10.58 -0.98
C VAL A 245 -2.61 10.22 0.48
N GLU A 246 -2.53 8.92 0.83
CA GLU A 246 -2.73 8.46 2.21
C GLU A 246 -1.70 9.04 3.18
N GLN A 247 -0.42 9.08 2.78
CA GLN A 247 0.66 9.59 3.64
C GLN A 247 0.60 11.12 3.85
N ASN A 248 -0.11 11.87 3.01
CA ASN A 248 -0.17 13.34 3.09
C ASN A 248 -1.40 13.89 3.83
N ASP A 249 -2.41 13.06 4.10
CA ASP A 249 -3.61 13.42 4.85
C ASP A 249 -3.91 12.33 5.88
N HIS A 250 -3.78 12.60 7.18
CA HIS A 250 -4.05 11.59 8.22
C HIS A 250 -5.50 11.60 8.72
N ARG A 251 -6.40 12.37 8.08
CA ARG A 251 -7.83 12.39 8.41
C ARG A 251 -8.51 11.17 7.77
N GLY A 252 -8.85 10.18 8.59
CA GLY A 252 -9.37 8.88 8.14
C GLY A 252 -8.36 8.08 7.31
N THR A 253 -8.78 6.92 6.85
CA THR A 253 -7.98 5.98 6.06
C THR A 253 -8.31 6.11 4.57
N PHE A 254 -7.29 5.95 3.72
CA PHE A 254 -7.42 5.67 2.30
C PHE A 254 -6.50 4.51 1.93
N TYR A 255 -7.11 3.33 1.81
CA TYR A 255 -6.44 2.15 1.25
C TYR A 255 -6.82 1.98 -0.22
N PHE A 256 -5.86 1.60 -1.05
CA PHE A 256 -6.07 1.29 -2.46
C PHE A 256 -5.12 0.15 -2.86
N ALA A 257 -5.65 -0.83 -3.57
CA ALA A 257 -4.90 -1.89 -4.23
C ALA A 257 -5.56 -2.21 -5.58
N GLN A 258 -4.77 -2.37 -6.63
CA GLN A 258 -5.28 -2.84 -7.91
C GLN A 258 -5.47 -4.35 -7.85
N LEU A 259 -6.61 -4.82 -8.38
CA LEU A 259 -6.94 -6.23 -8.48
C LEU A 259 -6.92 -6.61 -9.97
N ALA A 260 -8.07 -6.81 -10.60
CA ALA A 260 -8.14 -7.17 -12.01
C ALA A 260 -7.97 -5.94 -12.92
N ARG A 261 -7.17 -6.07 -13.98
CA ARG A 261 -7.04 -5.03 -15.03
C ARG A 261 -8.00 -5.22 -16.20
N ALA A 262 -8.63 -6.39 -16.29
CA ALA A 262 -9.60 -6.73 -17.31
C ALA A 262 -10.71 -7.61 -16.71
N ALA A 263 -11.91 -7.51 -17.26
CA ALA A 263 -13.00 -8.39 -16.86
C ALA A 263 -12.67 -9.85 -17.22
N ALA A 264 -13.01 -10.78 -16.32
CA ALA A 264 -12.95 -12.20 -16.64
C ALA A 264 -13.90 -12.54 -17.80
N LYS A 265 -13.63 -13.61 -18.55
CA LYS A 265 -14.37 -13.96 -19.78
C LYS A 265 -15.88 -14.09 -19.55
N ASP A 266 -16.29 -14.66 -18.42
CA ASP A 266 -17.70 -14.90 -18.07
C ASP A 266 -18.27 -13.81 -17.13
N SER A 267 -17.58 -12.67 -17.04
CA SER A 267 -17.97 -11.53 -16.22
C SER A 267 -18.90 -10.59 -16.98
N LYS A 268 -19.80 -9.93 -16.23
CA LYS A 268 -20.65 -8.82 -16.72
C LYS A 268 -19.88 -7.52 -16.91
N GLY A 269 -18.60 -7.47 -16.54
CA GLY A 269 -17.71 -6.32 -16.77
C GLY A 269 -16.81 -6.02 -15.59
N LEU A 270 -15.93 -5.03 -15.80
CA LEU A 270 -14.97 -4.57 -14.81
C LEU A 270 -15.58 -3.41 -14.00
N VAL A 271 -15.52 -3.47 -12.67
CA VAL A 271 -16.19 -2.50 -11.78
C VAL A 271 -15.16 -1.79 -10.90
N GLY A 272 -15.23 -0.45 -10.87
CA GLY A 272 -14.49 0.34 -9.90
C GLY A 272 -15.16 0.24 -8.55
N PHE A 273 -14.46 -0.25 -7.53
CA PHE A 273 -15.03 -0.51 -6.22
C PHE A 273 -14.55 0.50 -5.17
N HIS A 274 -15.48 1.05 -4.39
CA HIS A 274 -15.21 2.03 -3.34
C HIS A 274 -15.84 1.59 -2.02
N GLY A 275 -15.03 0.99 -1.15
CA GLY A 275 -15.44 0.59 0.19
C GLY A 275 -15.39 1.73 1.21
N ALA A 276 -16.25 1.66 2.23
CA ALA A 276 -16.12 2.46 3.45
C ALA A 276 -16.33 1.59 4.70
N GLY A 277 -15.21 1.18 5.29
CA GLY A 277 -15.07 0.29 6.44
C GLY A 277 -14.73 -1.14 6.03
N GLY A 278 -13.52 -1.62 6.37
CA GLY A 278 -12.97 -2.92 5.93
C GLY A 278 -13.97 -4.09 5.88
N GLY A 279 -14.61 -4.45 7.00
CA GLY A 279 -15.55 -5.59 7.04
C GLY A 279 -16.80 -5.41 6.15
N GLY A 280 -17.41 -4.22 6.17
CA GLY A 280 -18.59 -3.91 5.34
C GLY A 280 -18.27 -3.81 3.85
N SER A 281 -17.08 -3.31 3.53
CA SER A 281 -16.53 -3.27 2.18
C SER A 281 -16.36 -4.67 1.62
N MET A 282 -15.73 -5.60 2.36
CA MET A 282 -15.55 -6.99 1.91
C MET A 282 -16.88 -7.70 1.65
N MET A 283 -17.86 -7.56 2.55
CA MET A 283 -19.22 -8.10 2.32
C MET A 283 -19.87 -7.54 1.05
N SER A 284 -19.57 -6.29 0.71
CA SER A 284 -20.11 -5.64 -0.49
C SER A 284 -19.36 -6.04 -1.77
N MET A 285 -18.08 -6.37 -1.67
CA MET A 285 -17.34 -7.01 -2.77
C MET A 285 -17.96 -8.36 -3.11
N ASP A 286 -18.23 -9.20 -2.10
CA ASP A 286 -18.87 -10.50 -2.29
C ASP A 286 -20.22 -10.35 -3.00
N ALA A 287 -21.02 -9.35 -2.63
CA ALA A 287 -22.30 -9.08 -3.29
C ALA A 287 -22.13 -8.73 -4.79
N ILE A 288 -21.12 -7.95 -5.16
CA ILE A 288 -20.84 -7.59 -6.56
C ILE A 288 -20.24 -8.75 -7.35
N VAL A 289 -19.35 -9.53 -6.74
CA VAL A 289 -18.81 -10.76 -7.35
C VAL A 289 -19.94 -11.77 -7.59
N ASN A 290 -20.81 -11.98 -6.60
CA ASN A 290 -22.00 -12.84 -6.73
C ASN A 290 -23.00 -12.32 -7.77
N ALA A 291 -23.04 -11.01 -8.01
CA ALA A 291 -23.81 -10.42 -9.10
C ALA A 291 -23.17 -10.66 -10.50
N GLY A 292 -21.96 -11.24 -10.55
CA GLY A 292 -21.27 -11.66 -11.78
C GLY A 292 -20.27 -10.65 -12.33
N PHE A 293 -19.78 -9.71 -11.53
CA PHE A 293 -18.81 -8.70 -11.95
C PHE A 293 -17.39 -9.03 -11.52
N THR A 294 -16.42 -8.48 -12.25
CA THR A 294 -15.00 -8.49 -11.87
C THR A 294 -14.65 -7.15 -11.23
N ILE A 295 -13.98 -7.17 -10.08
CA ILE A 295 -13.61 -5.96 -9.36
C ILE A 295 -12.22 -5.49 -9.80
N ALA A 296 -12.10 -4.21 -10.18
CA ALA A 296 -10.86 -3.61 -10.68
C ALA A 296 -9.83 -3.34 -9.58
N ASN A 297 -10.32 -2.98 -8.40
CA ASN A 297 -9.52 -2.49 -7.29
C ASN A 297 -10.21 -2.79 -5.96
N PHE A 298 -9.45 -2.83 -4.87
CA PHE A 298 -9.99 -2.62 -3.54
C PHE A 298 -9.71 -1.19 -3.11
N THR A 299 -10.70 -0.54 -2.51
CA THR A 299 -10.52 0.77 -1.88
C THR A 299 -11.28 0.83 -0.58
N ASP A 300 -10.67 1.42 0.44
CA ASP A 300 -11.32 1.69 1.71
C ASP A 300 -11.12 3.15 2.12
N THR A 301 -12.22 3.90 2.24
CA THR A 301 -12.24 5.24 2.83
C THR A 301 -13.03 5.25 4.15
N SER A 302 -12.36 4.86 5.23
CA SER A 302 -12.96 4.69 6.56
C SER A 302 -12.35 5.64 7.59
N GLY A 303 -12.84 5.64 8.84
CA GLY A 303 -12.26 6.44 9.91
C GLY A 303 -12.54 7.95 9.81
N ASN A 304 -13.67 8.35 9.21
CA ASN A 304 -14.06 9.75 8.99
C ASN A 304 -13.07 10.53 8.10
N PRO A 305 -12.87 10.08 6.84
CA PRO A 305 -11.97 10.74 5.91
C PRO A 305 -12.50 12.12 5.49
N SER A 306 -11.59 13.02 5.15
CA SER A 306 -11.94 14.32 4.56
C SER A 306 -12.67 14.14 3.22
N ALA A 307 -13.51 15.11 2.83
CA ALA A 307 -14.19 15.05 1.54
C ALA A 307 -13.17 15.09 0.38
N SER A 308 -12.04 15.80 0.56
CA SER A 308 -10.97 15.87 -0.42
C SER A 308 -10.24 14.53 -0.57
N LYS A 309 -10.05 13.75 0.51
CA LYS A 309 -9.50 12.39 0.45
C LYS A 309 -10.42 11.44 -0.32
N VAL A 310 -11.73 11.48 -0.07
CA VAL A 310 -12.73 10.69 -0.82
C VAL A 310 -12.76 11.08 -2.30
N TYR A 311 -12.67 12.38 -2.60
CA TYR A 311 -12.52 12.88 -3.97
C TYR A 311 -11.28 12.29 -4.67
N ARG A 312 -10.12 12.29 -4.01
CA ARG A 312 -8.88 11.72 -4.57
C ARG A 312 -9.00 10.20 -4.79
N ALA A 313 -9.59 9.49 -3.84
CA ALA A 313 -9.87 8.06 -3.98
C ALA A 313 -10.75 7.79 -5.22
N ALA A 314 -11.81 8.57 -5.42
CA ALA A 314 -12.68 8.45 -6.59
C ALA A 314 -11.94 8.76 -7.90
N ARG A 315 -11.12 9.82 -7.94
CA ARG A 315 -10.28 10.16 -9.10
C ARG A 315 -9.31 9.04 -9.46
N ILE A 316 -8.68 8.40 -8.46
CA ILE A 316 -7.75 7.29 -8.63
C ILE A 316 -8.47 6.04 -9.15
N ILE A 317 -9.63 5.68 -8.58
CA ILE A 317 -10.43 4.54 -9.09
C ILE A 317 -10.81 4.76 -10.55
N LEU A 318 -11.25 5.97 -10.89
CA LEU A 318 -11.65 6.38 -12.24
C LEU A 318 -10.46 6.66 -13.18
N ALA A 319 -9.21 6.49 -12.74
CA ALA A 319 -8.07 6.46 -13.65
C ALA A 319 -7.91 5.11 -14.34
N GLN A 320 -8.60 4.08 -13.86
CA GLN A 320 -8.61 2.75 -14.47
C GLN A 320 -9.57 2.71 -15.67
N PRO A 321 -9.16 2.21 -16.84
CA PRO A 321 -10.01 2.15 -18.03
C PRO A 321 -11.01 0.99 -17.99
N ASP A 322 -11.94 1.00 -18.95
CA ASP A 322 -12.86 -0.11 -19.26
C ASP A 322 -13.84 -0.50 -18.14
N LEU A 323 -13.98 0.35 -17.12
CA LEU A 323 -14.98 0.17 -16.08
C LEU A 323 -16.39 0.27 -16.69
N VAL A 324 -17.28 -0.64 -16.33
CA VAL A 324 -18.70 -0.61 -16.76
C VAL A 324 -19.59 0.11 -15.75
N GLY A 325 -19.06 0.41 -14.57
CA GLY A 325 -19.77 1.12 -13.51
C GLY A 325 -18.91 1.35 -12.29
N TYR A 326 -19.40 2.23 -11.41
CA TYR A 326 -18.76 2.58 -10.15
C TYR A 326 -19.63 2.12 -8.98
N PHE A 327 -19.11 1.20 -8.17
CA PHE A 327 -19.86 0.66 -7.05
C PHE A 327 -19.22 1.07 -5.72
N GLY A 328 -19.97 1.81 -4.92
CA GLY A 328 -19.56 2.23 -3.59
C GLY A 328 -20.42 1.57 -2.52
N SER A 329 -19.83 1.03 -1.47
CA SER A 329 -20.60 0.51 -0.34
C SER A 329 -19.81 0.49 0.96
N GLY A 330 -20.43 0.99 2.02
CA GLY A 330 -19.90 0.91 3.37
C GLY A 330 -20.97 1.03 4.43
N SER A 331 -20.72 0.37 5.57
CA SER A 331 -21.47 0.59 6.80
C SER A 331 -20.63 1.48 7.70
N GLY A 332 -20.92 2.78 7.72
CA GLY A 332 -20.31 3.76 8.62
C GLY A 332 -20.69 3.50 10.07
N VAL A 333 -20.00 2.53 10.67
CA VAL A 333 -20.06 2.22 12.11
C VAL A 333 -19.20 3.18 12.94
N ALA A 334 -18.21 3.82 12.31
CA ALA A 334 -17.52 4.97 12.87
C ALA A 334 -18.45 6.19 12.85
N SER A 335 -18.24 7.19 13.74
CA SER A 335 -18.90 8.51 13.71
C SER A 335 -18.47 9.33 12.48
N GLN A 336 -18.56 8.73 11.29
CA GLN A 336 -18.20 9.27 10.00
C GLN A 336 -19.45 9.92 9.40
N GLU A 337 -19.33 11.22 9.13
CA GLU A 337 -20.38 12.00 8.50
C GLU A 337 -20.44 11.67 7.01
N GLN A 338 -21.45 10.90 6.61
CA GLN A 338 -21.53 10.33 5.26
C GLN A 338 -21.66 11.41 4.17
N TYR A 339 -22.18 12.60 4.51
CA TYR A 339 -22.29 13.69 3.56
C TYR A 339 -20.91 14.18 3.06
N TRP A 340 -19.83 14.04 3.83
CA TRP A 340 -18.48 14.37 3.34
C TRP A 340 -18.04 13.45 2.23
N SER A 341 -18.32 12.14 2.38
CA SER A 341 -18.08 11.17 1.31
C SER A 341 -18.92 11.47 0.08
N ALA A 342 -20.20 11.81 0.26
CA ALA A 342 -21.08 12.20 -0.85
C ALA A 342 -20.57 13.44 -1.60
N TYR A 343 -20.11 14.48 -0.89
CA TYR A 343 -19.52 15.65 -1.54
C TYR A 343 -18.25 15.30 -2.34
N GLY A 344 -17.34 14.51 -1.75
CA GLY A 344 -16.13 14.06 -2.43
C GLY A 344 -16.43 13.31 -3.74
N LEU A 345 -17.39 12.38 -3.70
CA LEU A 345 -17.88 11.64 -4.87
C LEU A 345 -18.55 12.57 -5.89
N ALA A 346 -19.48 13.44 -5.45
CA ALA A 346 -20.21 14.35 -6.32
C ALA A 346 -19.29 15.31 -7.08
N LYS A 347 -18.21 15.78 -6.42
CA LYS A 347 -17.19 16.57 -7.09
C LYS A 347 -16.45 15.76 -8.15
N ALA A 348 -15.92 14.60 -7.79
CA ALA A 348 -15.15 13.75 -8.72
C ALA A 348 -15.97 13.34 -9.94
N PHE A 349 -17.21 12.88 -9.74
CA PHE A 349 -18.08 12.43 -10.82
C PHE A 349 -18.43 13.55 -11.80
N TRP A 350 -18.64 14.77 -11.30
CA TRP A 350 -18.91 15.89 -12.18
C TRP A 350 -17.70 16.37 -12.96
N GLU A 351 -16.54 16.51 -12.30
CA GLU A 351 -15.32 16.93 -12.98
C GLU A 351 -14.95 15.95 -14.08
N LEU A 352 -15.10 14.66 -13.83
CA LEU A 352 -14.81 13.62 -14.80
C LEU A 352 -15.96 13.38 -15.79
N ASP A 353 -17.11 14.04 -15.61
CA ASP A 353 -18.29 13.84 -16.46
C ASP A 353 -18.73 12.39 -16.57
N LEU A 354 -18.95 11.75 -15.44
CA LEU A 354 -19.21 10.31 -15.37
C LEU A 354 -20.34 9.89 -16.34
N ASP A 355 -20.02 8.96 -17.24
CA ASP A 355 -20.91 8.40 -18.26
C ASP A 355 -21.16 6.90 -18.08
N ILE A 356 -20.75 6.34 -16.94
CA ILE A 356 -21.08 4.99 -16.49
C ILE A 356 -21.92 5.06 -15.21
N PRO A 357 -22.84 4.10 -14.98
CA PRO A 357 -23.72 4.12 -13.81
C PRO A 357 -22.92 4.00 -12.52
N ALA A 358 -23.41 4.65 -11.46
CA ALA A 358 -22.86 4.50 -10.13
C ALA A 358 -23.93 4.18 -9.09
N VAL A 359 -23.65 3.21 -8.23
CA VAL A 359 -24.50 2.84 -7.09
C VAL A 359 -23.67 2.96 -5.83
N ILE A 360 -24.07 3.85 -4.93
CA ILE A 360 -23.32 4.19 -3.72
C ILE A 360 -24.20 3.97 -2.50
N ARG A 361 -23.80 3.06 -1.62
CA ARG A 361 -24.38 2.91 -0.28
C ARG A 361 -23.49 3.56 0.77
N LEU A 362 -23.99 4.62 1.38
CA LEU A 362 -23.34 5.34 2.47
C LEU A 362 -24.18 5.19 3.74
N GLY A 363 -24.01 4.08 4.45
CA GLY A 363 -24.71 3.86 5.71
C GLY A 363 -24.04 4.62 6.86
N GLY A 364 -24.79 5.25 7.76
CA GLY A 364 -24.22 5.86 8.97
C GLY A 364 -24.82 7.21 9.36
N ASN A 365 -24.02 8.07 10.02
CA ASN A 365 -24.43 9.44 10.35
C ASN A 365 -24.78 10.21 9.09
N THR A 366 -25.86 11.01 9.16
CA THR A 366 -26.28 11.93 8.09
C THR A 366 -26.44 11.29 6.70
N GLU A 367 -26.71 9.98 6.65
CA GLU A 367 -26.90 9.22 5.42
C GLU A 367 -28.01 9.78 4.52
N ASP A 368 -29.09 10.31 5.10
CA ASP A 368 -30.18 10.93 4.34
C ASP A 368 -29.69 12.11 3.50
N ARG A 369 -28.84 12.96 4.08
CA ARG A 369 -28.23 14.09 3.39
C ARG A 369 -27.25 13.61 2.33
N ALA A 370 -26.48 12.57 2.63
CA ALA A 370 -25.53 11.98 1.68
C ALA A 370 -26.25 11.45 0.43
N VAL A 371 -27.36 10.74 0.61
CA VAL A 371 -28.21 10.24 -0.49
C VAL A 371 -28.83 11.38 -1.29
N ASP A 372 -29.31 12.44 -0.63
CA ASP A 372 -29.84 13.64 -1.32
C ASP A 372 -28.78 14.29 -2.23
N ILE A 373 -27.56 14.49 -1.73
CA ILE A 373 -26.45 15.06 -2.51
C ILE A 373 -26.18 14.22 -3.77
N LEU A 374 -26.12 12.89 -3.64
CA LEU A 374 -25.87 11.97 -4.75
C LEU A 374 -26.99 12.00 -5.81
N HIS A 375 -28.26 12.05 -5.39
CA HIS A 375 -29.39 12.14 -6.31
C HIS A 375 -29.48 13.51 -6.99
N ARG A 376 -29.15 14.60 -6.29
CA ARG A 376 -29.11 15.95 -6.87
C ARG A 376 -28.00 16.05 -7.92
N ILE A 377 -26.81 15.53 -7.63
CA ILE A 377 -25.70 15.56 -8.61
C ILE A 377 -25.95 14.68 -9.83
N SER A 378 -26.67 13.56 -9.67
CA SER A 378 -27.03 12.68 -10.79
C SER A 378 -27.74 13.43 -11.92
N LYS A 379 -28.52 14.48 -11.60
CA LYS A 379 -29.26 15.28 -12.59
C LYS A 379 -28.35 16.13 -13.49
N LEU A 380 -27.09 16.31 -13.10
CA LEU A 380 -26.08 17.08 -13.84
C LEU A 380 -25.11 16.17 -14.61
N LEU A 381 -25.35 14.86 -14.63
CA LEU A 381 -24.48 13.84 -15.20
C LEU A 381 -25.17 13.05 -16.32
N ARG A 382 -24.37 12.34 -17.12
CA ARG A 382 -24.85 11.58 -18.29
C ARG A 382 -25.32 10.18 -17.92
N ALA A 383 -24.89 9.66 -16.77
CA ALA A 383 -25.27 8.36 -16.25
C ALA A 383 -25.94 8.48 -14.87
N PRO A 384 -26.83 7.53 -14.52
CA PRO A 384 -27.51 7.54 -13.24
C PRO A 384 -26.55 7.29 -12.07
N ILE A 385 -26.68 8.10 -11.03
CA ILE A 385 -26.00 7.94 -9.74
C ILE A 385 -27.09 7.72 -8.68
N GLU A 386 -27.08 6.55 -8.04
CA GLU A 386 -28.08 6.18 -7.03
C GLU A 386 -27.43 6.03 -5.65
N GLY A 387 -28.02 6.72 -4.66
CA GLY A 387 -27.60 6.71 -3.28
C GLY A 387 -28.48 5.81 -2.42
N TYR A 388 -27.86 5.02 -1.54
CA TYR A 388 -28.53 4.06 -0.64
C TYR A 388 -28.05 4.21 0.80
N ARG A 389 -28.90 3.78 1.74
CA ARG A 389 -28.73 3.91 3.19
C ARG A 389 -28.28 2.60 3.83
N LYS A 390 -28.02 2.61 5.13
CA LYS A 390 -27.62 1.40 5.87
C LYS A 390 -28.63 0.26 5.81
N THR A 391 -29.94 0.57 5.71
CA THR A 391 -31.04 -0.41 5.65
C THR A 391 -31.10 -1.16 4.33
N ASP A 392 -30.48 -0.61 3.29
CA ASP A 392 -30.38 -1.23 1.98
C ASP A 392 -29.25 -2.26 2.01
N SER A 393 -29.57 -3.53 1.76
CA SER A 393 -28.55 -4.59 1.84
C SER A 393 -27.57 -4.53 0.66
N PRO A 394 -26.30 -4.94 0.84
CA PRO A 394 -25.35 -5.03 -0.27
C PRO A 394 -25.85 -5.87 -1.46
N ALA A 395 -26.57 -6.96 -1.20
CA ALA A 395 -27.15 -7.79 -2.26
C ALA A 395 -28.20 -7.04 -3.09
N MET A 396 -29.08 -6.25 -2.44
CA MET A 396 -30.10 -5.46 -3.13
C MET A 396 -29.47 -4.39 -4.02
N ILE A 397 -28.51 -3.64 -3.50
CA ILE A 397 -27.84 -2.58 -4.28
C ILE A 397 -26.96 -3.17 -5.39
N ALA A 398 -26.36 -4.34 -5.21
CA ALA A 398 -25.59 -5.03 -6.25
C ALA A 398 -26.51 -5.52 -7.39
N ALA A 399 -27.71 -6.03 -7.06
CA ALA A 399 -28.72 -6.37 -8.05
C ALA A 399 -29.19 -5.13 -8.83
N ARG A 400 -29.39 -4.00 -8.14
CA ARG A 400 -29.73 -2.73 -8.79
C ARG A 400 -28.62 -2.25 -9.72
N PHE A 401 -27.37 -2.27 -9.25
CA PHE A 401 -26.20 -1.95 -10.04
C PHE A 401 -26.13 -2.78 -11.32
N ALA A 402 -26.38 -4.09 -11.22
CA ALA A 402 -26.42 -4.98 -12.38
C ALA A 402 -27.48 -4.56 -13.41
N GLY A 403 -28.66 -4.13 -12.96
CA GLY A 403 -29.72 -3.62 -13.83
C GLY A 403 -29.33 -2.32 -14.55
N LEU A 404 -28.68 -1.39 -13.85
CA LEU A 404 -28.20 -0.14 -14.45
C LEU A 404 -27.09 -0.38 -15.48
N VAL A 405 -26.15 -1.27 -15.19
CA VAL A 405 -25.08 -1.63 -16.14
C VAL A 405 -25.66 -2.31 -17.39
N ALA A 406 -26.63 -3.21 -17.24
CA ALA A 406 -27.30 -3.84 -18.37
C ALA A 406 -28.02 -2.83 -19.27
N GLY A 407 -28.58 -1.76 -18.70
CA GLY A 407 -29.23 -0.67 -19.43
C GLY A 407 -28.28 0.40 -19.99
N ALA A 408 -26.97 0.30 -19.75
CA ALA A 408 -25.98 1.27 -20.23
C ALA A 408 -25.39 0.89 -21.62
N ASP A 409 -26.01 -0.06 -22.33
CA ASP A 409 -25.70 -0.47 -23.71
C ASP A 409 -24.21 -0.74 -23.99
N GLY A 410 -23.50 -1.33 -23.01
CA GLY A 410 -22.08 -1.69 -23.15
C GLY A 410 -21.12 -0.50 -23.07
N THR A 411 -21.57 0.66 -22.58
CA THR A 411 -20.73 1.82 -22.32
C THR A 411 -19.58 1.45 -21.38
N LYS A 412 -18.37 1.83 -21.77
CA LYS A 412 -17.14 1.62 -20.99
C LYS A 412 -16.48 2.94 -20.67
N TRP A 413 -16.04 3.06 -19.43
CA TRP A 413 -15.36 4.22 -18.94
C TRP A 413 -14.02 4.43 -19.64
N LYS A 414 -13.81 5.66 -20.09
CA LYS A 414 -12.53 6.16 -20.60
C LYS A 414 -11.98 7.19 -19.62
N PRO A 415 -10.81 6.94 -19.02
CA PRO A 415 -10.14 7.92 -18.16
C PRO A 415 -9.90 9.21 -18.94
N ARG A 416 -10.07 10.36 -18.28
CA ARG A 416 -9.97 11.68 -18.90
C ARG A 416 -9.58 12.73 -17.86
N ALA A 417 -9.03 13.84 -18.35
CA ALA A 417 -8.72 14.99 -17.52
C ALA A 417 -9.99 15.61 -16.90
N PRO A 418 -9.89 16.21 -15.70
CA PRO A 418 -11.02 16.88 -15.08
C PRO A 418 -11.44 18.10 -15.89
N ARG A 419 -12.76 18.34 -15.96
CA ARG A 419 -13.33 19.58 -16.49
C ARG A 419 -12.90 20.75 -15.63
N VAL A 420 -12.36 21.78 -16.29
CA VAL A 420 -12.04 23.06 -15.66
C VAL A 420 -13.00 24.13 -16.19
N PRO A 421 -13.74 24.84 -15.32
CA PRO A 421 -14.62 25.93 -15.73
C PRO A 421 -13.86 27.01 -16.52
N LYS A 422 -14.52 27.59 -17.54
CA LYS A 422 -13.88 28.56 -18.46
C LYS A 422 -13.31 29.79 -17.73
N PHE A 423 -13.99 30.26 -16.68
CA PHE A 423 -13.57 31.45 -15.93
C PHE A 423 -12.23 31.28 -15.21
N VAL A 424 -11.76 30.05 -14.97
CA VAL A 424 -10.45 29.80 -14.35
C VAL A 424 -9.30 30.35 -15.21
N LYS A 425 -9.51 30.49 -16.52
CA LYS A 425 -8.52 31.08 -17.45
C LYS A 425 -8.66 32.60 -17.59
N ASP A 426 -9.66 33.21 -16.95
CA ASP A 426 -9.87 34.66 -16.99
C ASP A 426 -8.86 35.37 -16.08
N PRO A 427 -8.11 36.38 -16.58
CA PRO A 427 -7.18 37.15 -15.76
C PRO A 427 -7.80 37.83 -14.53
N SER A 428 -9.12 38.06 -14.55
CA SER A 428 -9.86 38.65 -13.44
C SER A 428 -10.24 37.64 -12.35
N ALA A 429 -10.12 36.33 -12.58
CA ALA A 429 -10.47 35.34 -11.58
C ALA A 429 -9.56 35.44 -10.35
N ALA A 430 -10.17 35.48 -9.16
CA ALA A 430 -9.43 35.44 -7.91
C ALA A 430 -8.99 34.00 -7.62
N MET A 431 -7.76 33.85 -7.12
CA MET A 431 -7.18 32.57 -6.72
C MET A 431 -6.80 32.62 -5.25
N LEU A 432 -7.33 31.69 -4.46
CA LEU A 432 -7.00 31.53 -3.04
C LEU A 432 -6.35 30.15 -2.82
N PRO A 433 -5.14 30.07 -2.24
CA PRO A 433 -4.44 28.81 -2.08
C PRO A 433 -5.10 27.92 -1.01
N VAL A 434 -5.07 26.60 -1.22
CA VAL A 434 -5.36 25.58 -0.18
C VAL A 434 -4.25 24.54 -0.14
N LYS A 435 -4.19 23.70 0.90
CA LYS A 435 -3.05 22.80 1.18
C LYS A 435 -2.62 21.91 -0.01
N SER A 436 -3.56 21.54 -0.87
CA SER A 436 -3.30 20.68 -2.04
C SER A 436 -4.18 21.08 -3.22
N GLY A 437 -4.16 22.38 -3.53
CA GLY A 437 -4.94 22.94 -4.61
C GLY A 437 -5.18 24.44 -4.47
N ARG A 438 -6.26 24.92 -5.07
CA ARG A 438 -6.63 26.34 -5.10
C ARG A 438 -8.12 26.52 -5.33
N VAL A 439 -8.68 27.56 -4.72
CA VAL A 439 -10.04 28.04 -5.00
C VAL A 439 -9.96 29.11 -6.05
N TRP A 440 -10.81 29.00 -7.06
CA TRP A 440 -11.02 30.00 -8.11
C TRP A 440 -12.40 30.64 -7.97
N ILE A 441 -12.44 31.97 -8.08
CA ILE A 441 -13.67 32.74 -7.98
C ILE A 441 -13.76 33.72 -9.15
N ASP A 442 -14.87 33.69 -9.89
CA ASP A 442 -15.18 34.63 -10.97
C ASP A 442 -15.53 36.00 -10.37
N THR A 443 -14.56 36.91 -10.35
CA THR A 443 -14.76 38.25 -9.76
C THR A 443 -15.69 39.12 -10.60
N ALA A 444 -15.75 38.90 -11.91
CA ALA A 444 -16.66 39.62 -12.80
C ALA A 444 -18.12 39.34 -12.45
N LYS A 445 -18.42 38.14 -11.95
CA LYS A 445 -19.76 37.75 -11.46
C LYS A 445 -19.94 37.87 -9.95
N TRP A 446 -18.94 38.35 -9.20
CA TRP A 446 -18.93 38.30 -7.72
C TRP A 446 -20.23 38.81 -7.10
N GLN A 447 -20.75 39.96 -7.54
CA GLN A 447 -21.99 40.53 -7.00
C GLN A 447 -23.22 39.61 -7.13
N GLN A 448 -23.24 38.76 -8.16
CA GLN A 448 -24.33 37.81 -8.41
C GLN A 448 -24.16 36.52 -7.60
N ILE A 449 -22.92 36.06 -7.43
CA ILE A 449 -22.60 34.74 -6.84
C ILE A 449 -22.23 34.82 -5.35
N ARG A 450 -21.89 36.01 -4.85
CA ARG A 450 -21.41 36.27 -3.48
C ARG A 450 -22.26 35.60 -2.42
N ARG A 451 -23.58 35.87 -2.42
CA ARG A 451 -24.48 35.41 -1.36
C ARG A 451 -24.49 33.89 -1.26
N ALA A 452 -24.46 33.20 -2.40
CA ALA A 452 -24.40 31.75 -2.45
C ALA A 452 -23.06 31.23 -1.90
N ILE A 453 -21.94 31.82 -2.33
CA ILE A 453 -20.59 31.41 -1.88
C ILE A 453 -20.39 31.69 -0.39
N GLU A 454 -20.78 32.86 0.13
CA GLU A 454 -20.72 33.18 1.57
C GLU A 454 -21.53 32.18 2.39
N THR A 455 -22.71 31.79 1.90
CA THR A 455 -23.59 30.82 2.59
C THR A 455 -23.02 29.40 2.55
N HIS A 456 -22.66 28.91 1.36
CA HIS A 456 -22.23 27.52 1.17
C HIS A 456 -20.82 27.24 1.67
N SER A 457 -19.96 28.26 1.71
CA SER A 457 -18.64 28.16 2.35
C SER A 457 -18.70 28.28 3.88
N GLY A 458 -19.88 28.49 4.47
CA GLY A 458 -20.01 28.71 5.92
C GLY A 458 -19.29 29.97 6.40
N GLY A 459 -19.19 30.99 5.55
CA GLY A 459 -18.47 32.23 5.83
C GLY A 459 -16.94 32.11 5.75
N LEU A 460 -16.39 31.04 5.16
CA LEU A 460 -14.94 30.94 4.90
C LEU A 460 -14.48 31.95 3.83
N ILE A 461 -15.37 32.29 2.91
CA ILE A 461 -15.16 33.31 1.90
C ILE A 461 -16.15 34.44 2.14
N VAL A 462 -15.63 35.65 2.20
CA VAL A 462 -16.38 36.87 2.52
C VAL A 462 -15.99 37.99 1.58
N ASP A 463 -16.88 38.96 1.41
CA ASP A 463 -16.54 40.21 0.75
C ASP A 463 -15.74 41.13 1.69
N ARG A 464 -14.56 41.57 1.27
CA ARG A 464 -13.79 42.60 2.00
C ARG A 464 -13.73 43.88 1.17
N PRO A 465 -14.45 44.95 1.57
CA PRO A 465 -14.49 46.21 0.83
C PRO A 465 -13.11 46.83 0.57
N ALA A 466 -12.16 46.64 1.49
CA ALA A 466 -10.78 47.13 1.35
C ALA A 466 -9.97 46.43 0.23
N MET A 467 -10.39 45.23 -0.19
CA MET A 467 -9.74 44.42 -1.23
C MET A 467 -10.56 44.40 -2.54
N ALA A 468 -11.71 45.11 -2.57
CA ALA A 468 -12.63 45.17 -3.71
C ALA A 468 -13.01 43.78 -4.30
N GLY A 469 -13.18 42.75 -3.46
CA GLY A 469 -13.45 41.40 -3.94
C GLY A 469 -13.52 40.32 -2.86
N PRO A 470 -13.67 39.05 -3.28
CA PRO A 470 -13.74 37.90 -2.38
C PRO A 470 -12.42 37.71 -1.63
N ALA A 471 -12.49 37.38 -0.35
CA ALA A 471 -11.34 37.15 0.51
C ALA A 471 -11.59 36.03 1.52
N MET A 472 -10.51 35.43 2.03
CA MET A 472 -10.55 34.46 3.12
C MET A 472 -10.98 35.15 4.43
N SER A 473 -11.87 34.53 5.19
CA SER A 473 -12.24 35.01 6.53
C SER A 473 -11.22 34.61 7.62
N LEU A 474 -10.45 33.56 7.37
CA LEU A 474 -9.42 33.02 8.25
C LEU A 474 -7.99 33.37 7.80
N PRO A 475 -6.99 33.25 8.68
CA PRO A 475 -5.58 33.24 8.29
C PRO A 475 -5.28 32.16 7.25
N SER A 476 -4.26 32.40 6.41
CA SER A 476 -3.98 31.53 5.24
C SER A 476 -3.73 30.07 5.61
N GLU A 477 -3.04 29.78 6.72
CA GLU A 477 -2.76 28.40 7.13
C GLU A 477 -4.03 27.66 7.59
N GLU A 478 -4.90 28.33 8.34
CA GLU A 478 -6.16 27.74 8.78
C GLU A 478 -7.11 27.53 7.61
N PHE A 479 -7.24 28.54 6.73
CA PHE A 479 -8.05 28.45 5.51
C PHE A 479 -7.58 27.30 4.61
N ALA A 480 -6.27 27.12 4.47
CA ALA A 480 -5.71 26.07 3.62
C ALA A 480 -6.11 24.65 4.04
N ASN A 481 -6.52 24.44 5.29
CA ASN A 481 -6.99 23.17 5.83
C ASN A 481 -8.51 22.96 5.73
N LYS A 482 -9.27 23.95 5.21
CA LYS A 482 -10.74 23.92 5.06
C LYS A 482 -11.20 23.34 3.72
N ASP A 483 -10.43 22.37 3.22
CA ASP A 483 -10.66 21.76 1.92
C ASP A 483 -12.01 21.05 1.81
N SER A 484 -12.52 20.46 2.90
CA SER A 484 -13.80 19.74 2.89
C SER A 484 -14.99 20.69 2.80
N GLU A 485 -14.97 21.78 3.57
CA GLU A 485 -15.99 22.83 3.53
C GLU A 485 -16.01 23.56 2.19
N LEU A 486 -14.83 23.89 1.64
CA LEU A 486 -14.71 24.51 0.32
C LEU A 486 -15.16 23.56 -0.80
N LEU A 487 -14.92 22.25 -0.64
CA LEU A 487 -15.39 21.23 -1.59
C LEU A 487 -16.92 21.13 -1.57
N ALA A 488 -17.52 21.12 -0.37
CA ALA A 488 -18.98 21.18 -0.24
C ALA A 488 -19.55 22.46 -0.86
N CYS A 489 -18.88 23.60 -0.67
CA CYS A 489 -19.27 24.87 -1.29
C CYS A 489 -19.29 24.79 -2.82
N ASP A 490 -18.27 24.18 -3.43
CA ASP A 490 -18.20 23.95 -4.88
C ASP A 490 -19.40 23.13 -5.37
N VAL A 491 -19.65 21.99 -4.71
CA VAL A 491 -20.77 21.12 -5.08
C VAL A 491 -22.11 21.85 -4.90
N GLU A 492 -22.35 22.53 -3.78
CA GLU A 492 -23.63 23.21 -3.53
C GLU A 492 -23.87 24.41 -4.47
N CYS A 493 -22.85 25.23 -4.74
CA CYS A 493 -22.97 26.31 -5.73
C CYS A 493 -23.42 25.73 -7.07
N ARG A 494 -22.83 24.63 -7.48
CA ARG A 494 -23.16 23.97 -8.74
C ARG A 494 -24.55 23.35 -8.76
N LEU A 495 -24.96 22.71 -7.67
CA LEU A 495 -26.34 22.21 -7.52
C LEU A 495 -27.37 23.34 -7.50
N ALA A 496 -26.97 24.56 -7.12
CA ALA A 496 -27.79 25.77 -7.17
C ALA A 496 -27.73 26.51 -8.52
N GLY A 497 -26.99 26.00 -9.51
CA GLY A 497 -26.80 26.68 -10.81
C GLY A 497 -25.92 27.93 -10.74
N VAL A 498 -25.15 28.10 -9.67
CA VAL A 498 -24.21 29.20 -9.46
C VAL A 498 -22.88 28.83 -10.11
N GLU A 499 -22.61 29.42 -11.27
CA GLU A 499 -21.31 29.33 -11.95
C GLU A 499 -20.39 30.47 -11.50
N GLY A 500 -19.14 30.16 -11.17
CA GLY A 500 -18.14 31.16 -10.76
C GLY A 500 -17.39 30.83 -9.48
N PHE A 501 -17.57 29.63 -8.94
CA PHE A 501 -16.76 29.07 -7.85
C PHE A 501 -16.25 27.70 -8.26
N TYR A 502 -14.96 27.43 -8.06
CA TYR A 502 -14.35 26.15 -8.38
C TYR A 502 -13.19 25.85 -7.43
N LEU A 503 -13.25 24.71 -6.74
CA LEU A 503 -12.13 24.23 -5.94
C LEU A 503 -11.29 23.29 -6.79
N GLU A 504 -10.12 23.71 -7.26
CA GLU A 504 -9.19 22.80 -7.91
C GLU A 504 -8.38 22.04 -6.85
N LEU A 505 -8.40 20.70 -6.89
CA LEU A 505 -7.61 19.85 -5.99
C LEU A 505 -6.64 19.01 -6.80
N ASP A 506 -5.37 19.05 -6.39
CA ASP A 506 -4.32 18.28 -7.04
C ASP A 506 -4.35 16.82 -6.58
N VAL A 507 -4.03 15.92 -7.53
CA VAL A 507 -3.66 14.52 -7.28
C VAL A 507 -2.30 14.29 -7.94
N PRO A 508 -1.19 14.63 -7.27
CA PRO A 508 0.15 14.56 -7.84
C PRO A 508 0.45 13.19 -8.45
N GLY A 509 1.03 13.16 -9.65
CA GLY A 509 1.33 11.95 -10.42
C GLY A 509 0.15 11.35 -11.18
N LEU A 510 -1.11 11.66 -10.86
CA LEU A 510 -2.26 11.04 -11.53
C LEU A 510 -2.39 11.48 -13.00
N GLU A 511 -2.21 12.77 -13.29
CA GLU A 511 -2.40 13.30 -14.65
C GLU A 511 -1.31 12.82 -15.63
N GLU A 512 -0.11 12.52 -15.11
CA GLU A 512 0.96 11.90 -15.90
C GLU A 512 0.55 10.50 -16.37
N LEU A 513 -0.15 9.74 -15.51
CA LEU A 513 -0.66 8.40 -15.86
C LEU A 513 -1.81 8.44 -16.88
N LEU A 514 -2.57 9.54 -16.91
CA LEU A 514 -3.69 9.72 -17.83
C LEU A 514 -3.27 10.22 -19.22
N GLY A 515 -1.96 10.27 -19.50
CA GLY A 515 -1.42 10.66 -20.81
C GLY A 515 -1.16 12.15 -20.97
N GLY A 516 -0.91 12.88 -19.87
CA GLY A 516 -0.19 14.14 -19.85
C GLY A 516 -0.55 15.14 -20.96
N ALA A 517 -1.75 15.72 -20.89
CA ALA A 517 -2.08 16.90 -21.66
C ALA A 517 -2.49 18.03 -20.71
N ARG A 518 -1.54 18.94 -20.42
CA ARG A 518 -1.87 20.32 -20.06
C ARG A 518 -1.83 21.16 -21.31
#